data_AF-A0A5C3PDF4-F1
#
_entry.id   AF-A0A5C3PDF4-F1
#
_cell.length_a   1.000
_cell.length_b   1.000
_cell.length_c   1.000
_cell.angle_alpha   90.00
_cell.angle_beta   90.00
_cell.angle_gamma   90.00
#
_symmetry.space_group_name_H-M   'P 1'
#
loop_
_entity.id
_entity.type
_entity.pdbx_description
1 polymer ?
#
loop_
_entity_poly.entity_id
_entity_poly.type
_entity_poly.pdbx_seq_one_letter_code
_entity_poly.pdbx_strand_id
1 'polypeptide(L)'
;MPLDVPRYAPEAMAESIQSPFASGVVSLPLDVVLLILDTVGNLEPSSDARKTLCICARSCQSMLRPSRVRLYATVVLSRRQQFKNFGRTLIWNPELALMVKTLHTTFVPADLDASRLLANELPLSSHAIRSMTNLQELVICGLRETILRDVDEPRDFSVLEAFFESFAASCPKLTCLRLRTVQFGEHAGFVRCIAAFPALETLELEGVRWMNIGRLTKVDIQKALPAKIRILNILLHEHRTPYWDFTKLYWGAAVQSLVLRVAHWQGIHKSELTGLSALPHLAHIDLHFTDFDISGAAYVLSSITSTSMRTVRVVHYCQMNHDMPQLYAILKLDEILDGPAFKSLTMVTWCFVSNFGQAQVWLAGLPRCFPRLTRRKILVGRWRFERSPRRWLEECT
;
A
#
# COMPACT_ATOMS: atom_id res chain seq x y z
N MET A 1 -8.55 -29.95 78.24
CA MET A 1 -8.02 -31.26 77.81
C MET A 1 -7.71 -31.17 76.32
N PRO A 2 -6.45 -31.41 75.94
CA PRO A 2 -6.21 -32.42 74.91
C PRO A 2 -5.06 -33.36 75.30
N LEU A 3 -5.24 -34.64 75.01
CA LEU A 3 -4.30 -35.74 75.25
C LEU A 3 -3.57 -36.12 73.96
N ASP A 4 -2.26 -36.23 74.12
CA ASP A 4 -1.23 -37.08 73.51
C ASP A 4 -1.32 -37.75 72.12
N VAL A 5 -0.17 -37.61 71.48
CA VAL A 5 0.43 -38.16 70.24
C VAL A 5 0.65 -39.69 70.36
N PRO A 6 0.66 -40.49 69.26
CA PRO A 6 1.95 -40.89 68.67
C PRO A 6 2.00 -41.09 67.15
N ARG A 7 3.22 -40.85 66.62
CA ARG A 7 3.74 -41.24 65.30
C ARG A 7 3.70 -42.76 65.10
N TYR A 8 3.34 -43.24 63.90
CA TYR A 8 3.99 -44.36 63.21
C TYR A 8 3.64 -44.32 61.70
N ALA A 9 4.65 -44.50 60.84
CA ALA A 9 4.52 -44.69 59.40
C ALA A 9 4.21 -46.17 59.06
N PRO A 10 3.68 -46.45 57.86
CA PRO A 10 4.44 -47.24 56.87
C PRO A 10 4.29 -46.65 55.45
N GLU A 11 5.39 -46.44 54.73
CA GLU A 11 5.97 -47.34 53.71
C GLU A 11 5.11 -47.59 52.45
N ALA A 12 5.74 -47.27 51.31
CA ALA A 12 5.55 -47.82 49.96
C ALA A 12 4.20 -47.58 49.25
N MET A 13 4.20 -46.63 48.30
CA MET A 13 4.31 -46.93 46.87
C MET A 13 4.28 -45.59 46.11
N ALA A 14 5.46 -45.06 45.84
CA ALA A 14 5.65 -44.07 44.80
C ALA A 14 5.52 -44.80 43.46
N GLU A 15 4.30 -44.97 42.95
CA GLU A 15 4.10 -45.23 41.53
C GLU A 15 4.40 -43.93 40.78
N SER A 16 5.67 -43.84 40.42
CA SER A 16 6.18 -43.16 39.25
C SER A 16 5.25 -43.43 38.05
N ILE A 17 4.29 -42.53 37.82
CA ILE A 17 3.71 -42.34 36.49
C ILE A 17 4.81 -41.66 35.66
N GLN A 18 5.77 -42.47 35.24
CA GLN A 18 6.65 -42.13 34.13
C GLN A 18 5.74 -42.01 32.91
N SER A 19 5.49 -40.76 32.52
CA SER A 19 4.96 -40.42 31.20
C SER A 19 5.78 -41.17 30.13
N PRO A 20 5.18 -41.99 29.26
CA PRO A 20 5.92 -42.73 28.23
C PRO A 20 6.39 -41.85 27.06
N PHE A 21 6.29 -40.52 27.17
CA PHE A 21 6.68 -39.60 26.10
C PHE A 21 8.08 -38.98 26.27
N ALA A 22 8.95 -39.56 27.11
CA ALA A 22 10.37 -39.27 27.08
C ALA A 22 11.07 -40.08 25.98
N SER A 23 10.73 -39.81 24.71
CA SER A 23 11.34 -40.46 23.54
C SER A 23 11.64 -39.40 22.48
N GLY A 24 12.89 -38.92 22.49
CA GLY A 24 13.50 -38.21 21.36
C GLY A 24 13.00 -36.79 21.12
N VAL A 25 13.36 -35.84 21.99
CA VAL A 25 13.36 -34.43 21.59
C VAL A 25 14.47 -34.29 20.54
N VAL A 26 14.12 -34.48 19.27
CA VAL A 26 15.00 -34.08 18.15
C VAL A 26 15.18 -32.58 18.30
N SER A 27 16.32 -32.16 18.85
CA SER A 27 16.66 -30.74 18.92
C SER A 27 16.96 -30.31 17.50
N LEU A 28 15.98 -29.68 16.85
CA LEU A 28 16.20 -29.04 15.57
C LEU A 28 17.30 -27.98 15.75
N PRO A 29 18.30 -27.94 14.85
CA PRO A 29 19.27 -26.86 14.83
C PRO A 29 18.57 -25.48 14.80
N LEU A 30 19.13 -24.51 15.50
CA LEU A 30 18.49 -23.20 15.71
C LEU A 30 18.19 -22.49 14.38
N ASP A 31 19.09 -22.60 13.41
CA ASP A 31 18.92 -22.14 12.03
C ASP A 31 17.67 -22.72 11.36
N VAL A 32 17.41 -24.02 11.52
CA VAL A 32 16.19 -24.66 11.00
C VAL A 32 14.95 -24.12 11.70
N VAL A 33 15.01 -23.92 13.02
CA VAL A 33 13.90 -23.33 13.79
C VAL A 33 13.63 -21.88 13.37
N LEU A 34 14.67 -21.10 13.04
CA LEU A 34 14.52 -19.74 12.53
C LEU A 34 13.88 -19.70 11.13
N LEU A 35 14.22 -20.65 10.25
CA LEU A 35 13.57 -20.79 8.94
C LEU A 35 12.08 -21.16 9.08
N ILE A 36 11.74 -22.03 10.03
CA ILE A 36 10.34 -22.33 10.34
C ILE A 36 9.62 -21.06 10.82
N LEU A 37 10.23 -20.27 11.71
CA LEU A 37 9.67 -19.00 12.16
C LEU A 37 9.48 -17.98 11.03
N ASP A 38 10.39 -17.93 10.05
CA ASP A 38 10.23 -17.08 8.87
C ASP A 38 9.04 -17.51 8.02
N THR A 39 8.86 -18.82 7.87
CA THR A 39 7.71 -19.38 7.16
C THR A 39 6.40 -19.07 7.89
N VAL A 40 6.40 -19.19 9.22
CA VAL A 40 5.26 -18.82 10.08
C VAL A 40 4.92 -17.34 9.96
N GLY A 41 5.94 -16.47 9.90
CA GLY A 41 5.75 -15.02 9.73
C GLY A 41 5.06 -14.66 8.41
N ASN A 42 5.15 -15.53 7.41
CA ASN A 42 4.55 -15.35 6.09
C ASN A 42 3.20 -16.09 5.91
N LEU A 43 2.65 -16.70 6.97
CA LEU A 43 1.38 -17.42 6.89
C LEU A 43 0.20 -16.45 6.68
N GLU A 44 -0.69 -16.83 5.77
CA GLU A 44 -2.03 -16.28 5.65
C GLU A 44 -3.05 -17.24 6.29
N PRO A 45 -3.99 -16.77 7.14
CA PRO A 45 -4.18 -15.37 7.54
C PRO A 45 -3.14 -14.90 8.58
N SER A 46 -2.80 -13.62 8.53
CA SER A 46 -1.80 -12.99 9.40
C SER A 46 -2.12 -13.07 10.91
N SER A 47 -3.39 -13.31 11.26
CA SER A 47 -3.83 -13.55 12.64
C SER A 47 -3.24 -14.83 13.23
N ASP A 48 -3.14 -15.90 12.46
CA ASP A 48 -2.63 -17.19 12.92
C ASP A 48 -1.10 -17.19 12.96
N ALA A 49 -0.46 -16.48 12.02
CA ALA A 49 0.96 -16.14 12.10
C ALA A 49 1.30 -15.44 13.44
N ARG A 50 0.56 -14.38 13.78
CA ARG A 50 0.77 -13.62 15.03
C ARG A 50 0.52 -14.47 16.28
N LYS A 51 -0.55 -15.27 16.32
CA LYS A 51 -0.81 -16.18 17.46
C LYS A 51 0.34 -17.16 17.65
N THR A 52 0.80 -17.78 16.57
CA THR A 52 1.90 -18.75 16.59
C THR A 52 3.19 -18.10 17.08
N LEU A 53 3.54 -16.93 16.56
CA LEU A 53 4.70 -16.17 17.03
C LEU A 53 4.61 -15.79 18.52
N CYS A 54 3.43 -15.43 19.02
CA CYS A 54 3.21 -15.18 20.45
C CYS A 54 3.41 -16.45 21.30
N ILE A 55 2.97 -17.61 20.82
CA ILE A 55 3.19 -18.91 21.48
C ILE A 55 4.68 -19.23 21.51
N CYS A 56 5.38 -19.08 20.37
CA CYS A 56 6.83 -19.27 20.29
C CYS A 56 7.60 -18.30 21.20
N ALA A 57 7.18 -17.04 21.29
CA ALA A 57 7.81 -16.08 22.19
C ALA A 57 7.67 -16.48 23.66
N ARG A 58 6.62 -17.22 24.02
CA ARG A 58 6.33 -17.68 25.39
C ARG A 58 6.88 -19.07 25.69
N SER A 59 7.34 -19.83 24.70
CA SER A 59 7.76 -21.22 24.91
C SER A 59 9.16 -21.32 25.51
N CYS A 60 10.13 -20.56 25.02
CA CYS A 60 11.49 -20.53 25.57
C CYS A 60 12.26 -19.24 25.28
N GLN A 61 13.32 -19.00 26.06
CA GLN A 61 14.14 -17.78 25.95
C GLN A 61 14.79 -17.62 24.58
N SER A 62 15.24 -18.71 23.95
CA SER A 62 15.86 -18.70 22.63
C SER A 62 14.91 -18.23 21.53
N MET A 63 13.60 -18.40 21.72
CA MET A 63 12.57 -18.02 20.75
C MET A 63 12.00 -16.63 21.00
N LEU A 64 12.18 -16.08 22.20
CA LEU A 64 11.66 -14.77 22.58
C LEU A 64 12.09 -13.66 21.61
N ARG A 65 13.40 -13.50 21.38
CA ARG A 65 13.94 -12.42 20.52
C ARG A 65 13.59 -12.64 19.04
N PRO A 66 13.79 -13.83 18.44
CA PRO A 66 13.37 -14.09 17.06
C PRO A 66 11.88 -13.86 16.82
N SER A 67 11.01 -14.26 17.74
CA SER A 67 9.57 -14.04 17.62
C SER A 67 9.18 -12.58 17.78
N ARG A 68 9.80 -11.84 18.72
CA ARG A 68 9.58 -10.38 18.89
C ARG A 68 9.93 -9.60 17.63
N VAL A 69 11.07 -9.88 17.00
CA VAL A 69 11.48 -9.20 15.76
C VAL A 69 10.40 -9.35 14.67
N ARG A 70 9.83 -10.55 14.52
CA ARG A 70 8.77 -10.81 13.52
C ARG A 70 7.42 -10.20 13.90
N LEU A 71 7.07 -10.22 15.19
CA LEU A 71 5.83 -9.63 15.71
C LEU A 71 5.79 -8.10 15.56
N TYR A 72 6.95 -7.44 15.73
CA TYR A 72 7.07 -5.98 15.68
C TYR A 72 7.53 -5.45 14.31
N ALA A 73 8.01 -6.31 13.40
CA ALA A 73 8.39 -5.90 12.05
C ALA A 73 7.24 -5.19 11.32
N THR A 74 6.03 -5.74 11.42
CA THR A 74 4.81 -5.16 10.84
C THR A 74 3.77 -4.94 11.93
N VAL A 75 3.43 -3.68 12.17
CA VAL A 75 2.45 -3.28 13.19
C VAL A 75 1.22 -2.70 12.52
N VAL A 76 0.05 -3.19 12.91
CA VAL A 76 -1.24 -2.68 12.45
C VAL A 76 -1.98 -2.08 13.65
N LEU A 77 -2.25 -0.79 13.57
CA LEU A 77 -2.98 -0.01 14.57
C LEU A 77 -4.26 0.50 13.94
N SER A 78 -5.38 -0.05 14.39
CA SER A 78 -6.70 0.40 13.98
C SER A 78 -7.38 1.17 15.10
N ARG A 79 -7.37 0.72 16.35
CA ARG A 79 -8.20 1.32 17.42
C ARG A 79 -7.43 2.32 18.29
N ARG A 80 -8.10 3.35 18.83
CA ARG A 80 -7.52 4.33 19.78
C ARG A 80 -6.76 3.67 20.93
N GLN A 81 -7.29 2.58 21.49
CA GLN A 81 -6.62 1.85 22.56
C GLN A 81 -5.33 1.16 22.11
N GLN A 82 -5.27 0.67 20.86
CA GLN A 82 -4.05 0.06 20.30
C GLN A 82 -2.96 1.11 20.13
N PHE A 83 -3.30 2.28 19.61
CA PHE A 83 -2.42 3.44 19.53
C PHE A 83 -1.83 3.82 20.90
N LYS A 84 -2.69 4.00 21.91
CA LYS A 84 -2.27 4.33 23.29
C LYS A 84 -1.36 3.26 23.90
N ASN A 85 -1.74 1.99 23.79
CA ASN A 85 -0.98 0.87 24.35
C ASN A 85 0.36 0.70 23.65
N PHE A 86 0.37 0.82 22.32
CA PHE A 86 1.58 0.72 21.51
C PHE A 86 2.53 1.87 21.82
N GLY A 87 2.05 3.12 21.82
CA GLY A 87 2.86 4.29 22.18
C GLY A 87 3.50 4.17 23.56
N ARG A 88 2.73 3.75 24.58
CA ARG A 88 3.26 3.46 25.93
C ARG A 88 4.31 2.35 25.91
N THR A 89 4.06 1.28 25.16
CA THR A 89 4.98 0.14 25.04
C THR A 89 6.31 0.56 24.42
N LEU A 90 6.28 1.40 23.38
CA LEU A 90 7.49 1.91 22.74
C LEU A 90 8.29 2.84 23.66
N ILE A 91 7.61 3.67 24.45
CA ILE A 91 8.27 4.54 25.43
C ILE A 91 8.97 3.71 26.53
N TRP A 92 8.32 2.65 27.02
CA TRP A 92 8.91 1.79 28.05
C TRP A 92 9.94 0.80 27.52
N ASN A 93 9.87 0.41 26.25
CA ASN A 93 10.78 -0.54 25.62
C ASN A 93 11.27 0.00 24.27
N PRO A 94 12.24 0.93 24.27
CA PRO A 94 12.74 1.55 23.03
C PRO A 94 13.31 0.56 22.01
N GLU A 95 13.84 -0.58 22.47
CA GLU A 95 14.34 -1.64 21.58
C GLU A 95 13.26 -2.20 20.65
N LEU A 96 12.00 -2.22 21.10
CA LEU A 96 10.88 -2.68 20.27
C LEU A 96 10.58 -1.70 19.14
N ALA A 97 10.79 -0.39 19.38
CA ALA A 97 10.59 0.63 18.36
C ALA A 97 11.58 0.47 17.20
N LEU A 98 12.82 0.04 17.49
CA LEU A 98 13.83 -0.27 16.48
C LEU A 98 13.49 -1.48 15.62
N MET A 99 12.58 -2.35 16.06
CA MET A 99 12.15 -3.52 15.29
C MET A 99 11.07 -3.18 14.26
N VAL A 100 10.40 -2.03 14.39
CA VAL A 100 9.30 -1.61 13.51
C VAL A 100 9.85 -1.22 12.14
N LYS A 101 9.45 -1.96 11.10
CA LYS A 101 9.80 -1.69 9.69
C LYS A 101 8.60 -1.18 8.90
N THR A 102 7.43 -1.73 9.17
CA THR A 102 6.17 -1.34 8.51
C THR A 102 5.13 -0.99 9.58
N LEU A 103 4.52 0.18 9.44
CA LEU A 103 3.45 0.64 10.32
C LEU A 103 2.20 0.95 9.49
N HIS A 104 1.14 0.19 9.74
CA HIS A 104 -0.19 0.48 9.24
C HIS A 104 -0.99 1.19 10.31
N THR A 105 -1.45 2.39 9.99
CA THR A 105 -2.29 3.20 10.85
C THR A 105 -3.62 3.39 10.16
N THR A 106 -4.70 2.99 10.83
CA THR A 106 -6.04 3.47 10.48
C THR A 106 -6.31 4.62 11.40
N PHE A 107 -6.33 5.83 10.84
CA PHE A 107 -6.55 7.06 11.59
C PHE A 107 -7.96 7.07 12.22
N VAL A 108 -8.89 6.18 11.79
CA VAL A 108 -10.26 6.08 12.31
C VAL A 108 -10.83 4.66 12.32
N PRO A 109 -11.29 4.15 13.49
CA PRO A 109 -12.53 3.37 13.55
C PRO A 109 -13.33 3.59 14.85
N ALA A 110 -14.66 3.68 14.66
CA ALA A 110 -15.77 3.79 15.63
C ALA A 110 -15.90 5.17 16.33
N ASP A 111 -16.71 6.04 15.70
CA ASP A 111 -17.47 7.16 16.28
C ASP A 111 -16.92 8.59 16.33
N LEU A 112 -15.68 8.89 15.93
CA LEU A 112 -15.20 10.28 15.97
C LEU A 112 -14.41 10.75 14.73
N ASP A 113 -14.87 11.90 14.24
CA ASP A 113 -14.34 12.69 13.13
C ASP A 113 -12.90 13.15 13.45
N ALA A 114 -11.95 12.84 12.56
CA ALA A 114 -10.53 13.23 12.67
C ALA A 114 -10.34 14.76 12.87
N SER A 115 -11.31 15.54 12.40
CA SER A 115 -11.43 16.99 12.56
C SER A 115 -11.65 17.46 14.00
N ARG A 116 -11.97 16.54 14.93
CA ARG A 116 -12.21 16.82 16.36
C ARG A 116 -11.02 16.48 17.25
N LEU A 117 -9.96 15.89 16.70
CA LEU A 117 -8.75 15.60 17.46
C LEU A 117 -7.98 16.91 17.67
N LEU A 118 -7.76 17.30 18.92
CA LEU A 118 -6.84 18.41 19.22
C LEU A 118 -5.40 17.97 18.90
N ALA A 119 -4.50 18.92 18.63
CA ALA A 119 -3.08 18.64 18.37
C ALA A 119 -2.39 17.80 19.48
N ASN A 120 -2.93 17.84 20.70
CA ASN A 120 -2.46 17.04 21.83
C ASN A 120 -3.01 15.60 21.87
N GLU A 121 -3.90 15.23 20.94
CA GLU A 121 -4.53 13.92 20.81
C GLU A 121 -4.02 13.13 19.60
N LEU A 122 -2.83 13.46 19.08
CA LEU A 122 -2.19 12.69 18.02
C LEU A 122 -2.21 11.18 18.34
N PRO A 123 -2.55 10.31 17.37
CA PRO A 123 -2.67 8.87 17.62
C PRO A 123 -1.40 8.26 18.23
N LEU A 124 -0.22 8.74 17.83
CA LEU A 124 1.05 8.43 18.47
C LEU A 124 1.74 9.73 18.86
N SER A 125 2.32 9.74 20.06
CA SER A 125 3.15 10.87 20.48
C SER A 125 4.44 10.92 19.65
N SER A 126 4.93 12.14 19.41
CA SER A 126 6.22 12.36 18.74
C SER A 126 7.37 11.61 19.41
N HIS A 127 7.33 11.46 20.75
CA HIS A 127 8.30 10.66 21.49
C HIS A 127 8.28 9.16 21.13
N ALA A 128 7.09 8.58 20.93
CA ALA A 128 6.98 7.19 20.50
C ALA A 128 7.51 7.03 19.05
N ILE A 129 7.19 7.99 18.18
CA ILE A 129 7.62 8.01 16.78
C ILE A 129 9.15 8.16 16.66
N ARG A 130 9.77 9.00 17.51
CA ARG A 130 11.22 9.26 17.52
C ARG A 130 12.08 8.00 17.62
N SER A 131 11.56 6.95 18.25
CA SER A 131 12.29 5.70 18.46
C SER A 131 12.17 4.72 17.29
N MET A 132 11.26 4.96 16.34
CA MET A 132 11.02 4.10 15.16
C MET A 132 11.96 4.46 13.99
N THR A 133 13.26 4.52 14.24
CA THR A 133 14.27 4.98 13.26
C THR A 133 14.51 4.00 12.11
N ASN A 134 14.07 2.74 12.26
CA ASN A 134 14.14 1.69 11.23
C ASN A 134 12.86 1.55 10.39
N LEU A 135 11.88 2.43 10.58
CA LEU A 135 10.66 2.43 9.79
C LEU A 135 10.98 2.70 8.31
N GLN A 136 10.48 1.84 7.43
CA GLN A 136 10.69 1.86 5.99
C GLN A 136 9.38 2.13 5.24
N GLU A 137 8.28 1.58 5.73
CA GLU A 137 6.95 1.72 5.13
C GLU A 137 5.95 2.28 6.15
N LEU A 138 5.23 3.32 5.74
CA LEU A 138 4.13 3.89 6.50
C LEU A 138 2.86 3.85 5.66
N VAL A 139 1.81 3.24 6.21
CA VAL A 139 0.48 3.20 5.62
C VAL A 139 -0.47 3.99 6.51
N ILE A 140 -1.14 4.99 5.94
CA ILE A 140 -2.13 5.81 6.62
C ILE A 140 -3.46 5.67 5.90
N CYS A 141 -4.43 5.06 6.58
CA CYS A 141 -5.80 4.92 6.12
C CYS A 141 -6.70 5.93 6.84
N GLY A 142 -7.37 6.81 6.09
CA GLY A 142 -8.29 7.82 6.58
C GLY A 142 -9.77 7.39 6.58
N LEU A 143 -10.69 8.36 6.46
CA LEU A 143 -12.13 8.19 6.60
C LEU A 143 -12.78 7.49 5.40
N ARG A 144 -13.72 6.57 5.65
CA ARG A 144 -14.63 6.07 4.60
C ARG A 144 -15.60 7.17 4.17
N GLU A 145 -15.79 7.30 2.86
CA GLU A 145 -16.63 8.31 2.17
C GLU A 145 -18.05 8.44 2.71
N THR A 146 -18.59 7.41 3.36
CA THR A 146 -19.96 7.42 3.90
C THR A 146 -20.17 8.41 5.05
N ILE A 147 -19.11 8.81 5.77
CA ILE A 147 -19.20 9.78 6.90
C ILE A 147 -18.96 11.22 6.40
N LEU A 148 -18.48 11.39 5.18
CA LEU A 148 -18.08 12.67 4.60
C LEU A 148 -19.22 13.41 3.88
N ARG A 149 -20.44 12.84 3.92
CA ARG A 149 -21.63 13.39 3.26
C ARG A 149 -22.37 14.43 4.09
N ASP A 150 -22.15 14.45 5.39
CA ASP A 150 -22.76 15.43 6.28
C ASP A 150 -21.67 16.26 6.95
N VAL A 151 -22.03 17.51 7.24
CA VAL A 151 -21.33 18.50 8.06
C VAL A 151 -20.46 19.50 7.27
N ASP A 152 -21.08 20.65 7.00
CA ASP A 152 -20.53 21.94 6.56
C ASP A 152 -19.56 22.61 7.57
N GLU A 153 -19.00 21.86 8.53
CA GLU A 153 -18.10 22.43 9.55
C GLU A 153 -16.65 22.51 9.05
N PRO A 154 -15.93 23.60 9.36
CA PRO A 154 -14.51 23.72 9.05
C PRO A 154 -13.71 22.66 9.82
N ARG A 155 -13.19 21.68 9.08
CA ARG A 155 -12.36 20.61 9.63
C ARG A 155 -10.92 21.10 9.79
N ASP A 156 -10.34 20.90 10.98
CA ASP A 156 -8.91 21.18 11.20
C ASP A 156 -8.05 20.04 10.67
N PHE A 157 -7.36 20.30 9.55
CA PHE A 157 -6.43 19.34 8.92
C PHE A 157 -5.00 19.45 9.46
N SER A 158 -4.71 20.40 10.35
CA SER A 158 -3.35 20.65 10.89
C SER A 158 -2.82 19.47 11.71
N VAL A 159 -3.70 18.71 12.37
CA VAL A 159 -3.33 17.53 13.18
C VAL A 159 -2.74 16.43 12.30
N LEU A 160 -3.30 16.24 11.10
CA LEU A 160 -2.79 15.29 10.13
C LEU A 160 -1.40 15.72 9.64
N GLU A 161 -1.23 17.01 9.30
CA GLU A 161 0.07 17.55 8.88
C GLU A 161 1.13 17.39 9.99
N ALA A 162 0.81 17.72 11.24
CA ALA A 162 1.71 17.54 12.39
C ALA A 162 2.07 16.06 12.64
N PHE A 163 1.13 15.15 12.35
CA PHE A 163 1.40 13.72 12.39
C PHE A 163 2.43 13.30 11.33
N PHE A 164 2.27 13.76 10.08
CA PHE A 164 3.25 13.52 9.02
C PHE A 164 4.62 14.08 9.36
N GLU A 165 4.68 15.32 9.84
CA GLU A 165 5.93 15.98 10.23
C GLU A 165 6.68 15.20 11.31
N SER A 166 5.94 14.59 12.26
CA SER A 166 6.55 13.76 13.32
C SER A 166 7.29 12.54 12.76
N PHE A 167 6.73 11.88 11.74
CA PHE A 167 7.42 10.78 11.04
C PHE A 167 8.56 11.28 10.18
N ALA A 168 8.33 12.34 9.41
CA ALA A 168 9.34 12.92 8.53
C ALA A 168 10.61 13.33 9.30
N ALA A 169 10.46 13.90 10.50
CA ALA A 169 11.57 14.30 11.36
C ALA A 169 12.31 13.12 12.02
N SER A 170 11.63 11.98 12.22
CA SER A 170 12.11 10.89 13.07
C SER A 170 12.50 9.61 12.33
N CYS A 171 11.98 9.41 11.12
CA CYS A 171 12.08 8.16 10.36
C CYS A 171 12.88 8.39 9.06
N PRO A 172 14.22 8.54 9.12
CA PRO A 172 15.04 8.87 7.95
C PRO A 172 15.14 7.75 6.91
N LYS A 173 14.76 6.51 7.27
CA LYS A 173 14.78 5.33 6.40
C LYS A 173 13.45 5.05 5.71
N LEU A 174 12.46 5.94 5.86
CA LEU A 174 11.14 5.77 5.25
C LEU A 174 11.24 5.97 3.74
N THR A 175 11.06 4.88 2.99
CA THR A 175 11.15 4.84 1.53
C THR A 175 9.79 4.65 0.86
N CYS A 176 8.79 4.14 1.59
CA CYS A 176 7.46 3.90 1.07
C CYS A 176 6.38 4.58 1.92
N LEU A 177 5.56 5.41 1.28
CA LEU A 177 4.40 6.05 1.89
C LEU A 177 3.14 5.66 1.13
N ARG A 178 2.15 5.11 1.85
CA ARG A 178 0.86 4.72 1.28
C ARG A 178 -0.26 5.47 1.99
N LEU A 179 -1.03 6.23 1.23
CA LEU A 179 -2.15 7.01 1.73
C LEU A 179 -3.44 6.46 1.14
N ARG A 180 -4.37 6.05 2.01
CA ARG A 180 -5.67 5.52 1.62
C ARG A 180 -6.78 6.37 2.21
N THR A 181 -7.70 6.85 1.37
CA THR A 181 -8.88 7.62 1.77
C THR A 181 -8.56 8.79 2.72
N VAL A 182 -7.50 9.54 2.41
CA VAL A 182 -7.00 10.67 3.22
C VAL A 182 -7.43 12.00 2.59
N GLN A 183 -7.91 12.94 3.41
CA GLN A 183 -8.26 14.28 2.98
C GLN A 183 -7.35 15.34 3.59
N PHE A 184 -6.87 16.24 2.77
CA PHE A 184 -6.11 17.42 3.15
C PHE A 184 -6.97 18.69 3.04
N GLY A 185 -6.65 19.72 3.82
CA GLY A 185 -7.29 21.04 3.67
C GLY A 185 -6.87 21.70 2.36
N GLU A 186 -5.57 21.67 2.08
CA GLU A 186 -4.99 22.24 0.87
C GLU A 186 -4.08 21.24 0.16
N HIS A 187 -4.08 21.30 -1.18
CA HIS A 187 -3.09 20.60 -2.01
C HIS A 187 -1.66 21.01 -1.65
N ALA A 188 -1.44 22.30 -1.33
CA ALA A 188 -0.15 22.77 -0.85
C ALA A 188 0.30 22.05 0.44
N GLY A 189 -0.62 21.75 1.36
CA GLY A 189 -0.36 20.98 2.58
C GLY A 189 0.06 19.54 2.28
N PHE A 190 -0.64 18.88 1.36
CA PHE A 190 -0.26 17.56 0.85
C PHE A 190 1.16 17.53 0.27
N VAL A 191 1.50 18.47 -0.61
CA VAL A 191 2.84 18.56 -1.21
C VAL A 191 3.91 18.80 -0.15
N ARG A 192 3.66 19.66 0.84
CA ARG A 192 4.59 19.89 1.96
C ARG A 192 4.81 18.61 2.79
N CYS A 193 3.74 17.86 3.06
CA CYS A 193 3.84 16.59 3.78
C CYS A 193 4.72 15.58 3.05
N ILE A 194 4.56 15.43 1.73
CA ILE A 194 5.39 14.52 0.93
C ILE A 194 6.84 15.00 0.88
N ALA A 195 7.04 16.31 0.64
CA ALA A 195 8.36 16.92 0.54
C ALA A 195 9.16 16.85 1.86
N ALA A 196 8.50 16.62 2.99
CA ALA A 196 9.16 16.44 4.28
C ALA A 196 9.97 15.15 4.38
N PHE A 197 9.71 14.13 3.54
CA PHE A 197 10.39 12.83 3.59
C PHE A 197 11.62 12.77 2.67
N PRO A 198 12.86 12.78 3.19
CA PRO A 198 14.09 12.92 2.38
C PRO A 198 14.53 11.64 1.64
N ALA A 199 13.99 10.48 2.02
CA ALA A 199 14.33 9.17 1.47
C ALA A 199 13.17 8.50 0.72
N LEU A 200 12.07 9.22 0.47
CA LEU A 200 10.87 8.66 -0.13
C LEU A 200 11.11 8.27 -1.59
N GLU A 201 10.92 6.98 -1.91
CA GLU A 201 11.11 6.41 -3.25
C GLU A 201 9.81 5.90 -3.88
N THR A 202 8.87 5.45 -3.04
CA THR A 202 7.58 4.91 -3.47
C THR A 202 6.45 5.67 -2.79
N LEU A 203 5.54 6.20 -3.61
CA LEU A 203 4.33 6.89 -3.15
C LEU A 203 3.10 6.19 -3.73
N GLU A 204 2.22 5.70 -2.86
CA GLU A 204 0.94 5.12 -3.25
C GLU A 204 -0.22 5.95 -2.70
N LEU A 205 -1.12 6.34 -3.58
CA LEU A 205 -2.22 7.26 -3.30
C LEU A 205 -3.51 6.59 -3.74
N GLU A 206 -4.41 6.35 -2.79
CA GLU A 206 -5.70 5.74 -3.02
C GLU A 206 -6.76 6.62 -2.37
N GLY A 207 -7.65 7.22 -3.17
CA GLY A 207 -8.73 8.07 -2.65
C GLY A 207 -8.23 9.28 -1.87
N VAL A 208 -7.05 9.80 -2.22
CA VAL A 208 -6.48 11.00 -1.60
C VAL A 208 -7.13 12.24 -2.22
N ARG A 209 -7.55 13.20 -1.39
CA ARG A 209 -8.29 14.40 -1.82
C ARG A 209 -7.87 15.65 -1.05
N TRP A 210 -8.19 16.81 -1.59
CA TRP A 210 -7.99 18.11 -0.92
C TRP A 210 -9.19 19.04 -1.12
N MET A 211 -9.39 20.03 -0.24
CA MET A 211 -10.52 20.98 -0.38
C MET A 211 -10.14 22.19 -1.24
N ASN A 212 -8.92 22.70 -1.07
CA ASN A 212 -8.41 23.88 -1.75
C ASN A 212 -7.06 23.61 -2.40
N ILE A 213 -6.64 24.42 -3.37
CA ILE A 213 -5.30 24.29 -3.98
C ILE A 213 -4.20 24.82 -3.04
N GLY A 214 -4.51 25.87 -2.28
CA GLY A 214 -3.52 26.56 -1.43
C GLY A 214 -2.43 27.25 -2.26
N ARG A 215 -1.43 27.82 -1.57
CA ARG A 215 -0.25 28.45 -2.21
C ARG A 215 1.01 27.67 -1.87
N LEU A 216 1.76 27.28 -2.89
CA LEU A 216 3.11 26.73 -2.75
C LEU A 216 4.14 27.86 -2.87
N THR A 217 5.02 27.97 -1.88
CA THR A 217 6.15 28.91 -1.95
C THR A 217 7.26 28.36 -2.83
N LYS A 218 8.19 29.22 -3.28
CA LYS A 218 9.40 28.76 -3.99
C LYS A 218 10.20 27.75 -3.17
N VAL A 219 10.22 27.88 -1.83
CA VAL A 219 10.91 26.96 -0.93
C VAL A 219 10.22 25.61 -0.88
N ASP A 220 8.88 25.57 -0.83
CA ASP A 220 8.11 24.31 -0.87
C ASP A 220 8.37 23.58 -2.18
N ILE A 221 8.38 24.33 -3.29
CA ILE A 221 8.69 23.82 -4.62
C ILE A 221 10.13 23.27 -4.63
N GLN A 222 11.13 24.04 -4.17
CA GLN A 222 12.53 23.61 -4.10
C GLN A 222 12.76 22.40 -3.18
N LYS A 223 12.05 22.30 -2.06
CA LYS A 223 12.10 21.13 -1.14
C LYS A 223 11.38 19.92 -1.72
N ALA A 224 10.32 20.13 -2.50
CA ALA A 224 9.68 19.07 -3.27
C ALA A 224 10.52 18.64 -4.48
N LEU A 225 11.43 19.50 -4.95
CA LEU A 225 12.22 19.33 -6.17
C LEU A 225 13.42 18.36 -6.13
N PRO A 226 13.76 17.66 -5.03
CA PRO A 226 14.61 16.47 -5.09
C PRO A 226 13.79 15.23 -4.67
N ALA A 227 12.62 15.01 -5.26
CA ALA A 227 11.84 13.81 -5.01
C ALA A 227 12.55 12.59 -5.63
N LYS A 228 13.18 11.77 -4.78
CA LYS A 228 13.65 10.41 -5.10
C LYS A 228 12.51 9.46 -5.45
N ILE A 229 11.28 9.94 -5.55
CA ILE A 229 10.11 9.16 -5.92
C ILE A 229 10.35 8.59 -7.32
N ARG A 230 10.60 7.30 -7.36
CA ARG A 230 10.79 6.52 -8.59
C ARG A 230 9.50 5.82 -8.97
N ILE A 231 8.68 5.47 -7.99
CA ILE A 231 7.45 4.70 -8.16
C ILE A 231 6.29 5.53 -7.63
N LEU A 232 5.33 5.82 -8.52
CA LEU A 232 4.10 6.51 -8.21
C LEU A 232 2.92 5.60 -8.56
N ASN A 233 2.08 5.29 -7.57
CA ASN A 233 0.85 4.52 -7.76
C ASN A 233 -0.34 5.38 -7.35
N ILE A 234 -1.30 5.56 -8.25
CA ILE A 234 -2.47 6.40 -8.03
C ILE A 234 -3.72 5.61 -8.37
N LEU A 235 -4.59 5.44 -7.39
CA LEU A 235 -5.95 4.95 -7.55
C LEU A 235 -6.92 6.12 -7.41
N LEU A 236 -7.52 6.50 -8.55
CA LEU A 236 -8.48 7.58 -8.70
C LEU A 236 -9.89 7.08 -8.31
N HIS A 237 -10.48 7.72 -7.30
CA HIS A 237 -11.86 7.48 -6.83
C HIS A 237 -12.72 8.73 -7.09
N GLU A 238 -13.89 8.53 -7.70
CA GLU A 238 -14.96 9.53 -7.99
C GLU A 238 -14.52 10.82 -8.73
N HIS A 239 -15.37 11.32 -9.66
CA HIS A 239 -15.20 12.67 -10.22
C HIS A 239 -15.66 13.69 -9.20
N ARG A 240 -14.80 14.03 -8.25
CA ARG A 240 -15.03 15.21 -7.43
C ARG A 240 -13.78 16.06 -7.47
N THR A 241 -13.99 17.34 -7.78
CA THR A 241 -12.99 18.38 -7.57
C THR A 241 -12.35 18.12 -6.20
N PRO A 242 -11.02 17.98 -6.16
CA PRO A 242 -10.04 18.49 -7.12
C PRO A 242 -9.40 17.43 -8.05
N TYR A 243 -8.95 17.87 -9.23
CA TYR A 243 -8.28 17.05 -10.25
C TYR A 243 -6.76 16.94 -10.01
N TRP A 244 -6.16 15.81 -10.42
CA TRP A 244 -4.72 15.61 -10.42
C TRP A 244 -4.07 16.33 -11.60
N ASP A 245 -3.13 17.23 -11.33
CA ASP A 245 -2.40 17.97 -12.36
C ASP A 245 -0.92 17.58 -12.35
N PHE A 246 -0.54 16.71 -13.29
CA PHE A 246 0.84 16.24 -13.43
C PHE A 246 1.78 17.28 -14.07
N THR A 247 1.26 18.40 -14.59
CA THR A 247 2.11 19.45 -15.20
C THR A 247 3.01 20.11 -14.17
N LYS A 248 2.68 19.98 -12.89
CA LYS A 248 3.42 20.60 -11.82
C LYS A 248 4.66 19.78 -11.45
N LEU A 249 5.79 20.48 -11.33
CA LEU A 249 7.14 19.92 -11.14
C LEU A 249 7.37 19.11 -9.84
N TYR A 250 6.40 19.04 -8.93
CA TYR A 250 6.58 18.43 -7.60
C TYR A 250 6.30 16.92 -7.57
N TRP A 251 5.77 16.30 -8.64
CA TRP A 251 5.63 14.84 -8.72
C TRP A 251 6.97 14.10 -8.84
N GLY A 252 8.05 14.86 -9.08
CA GLY A 252 9.41 14.36 -9.21
C GLY A 252 9.77 14.09 -10.67
N ALA A 253 10.77 14.80 -11.18
CA ALA A 253 11.33 14.49 -12.50
C ALA A 253 11.94 13.07 -12.57
N ALA A 254 12.23 12.47 -11.41
CA ALA A 254 12.86 11.16 -11.28
C ALA A 254 11.89 9.95 -11.35
N VAL A 255 10.58 10.18 -11.52
CA VAL A 255 9.61 9.09 -11.62
C VAL A 255 9.94 8.21 -12.84
N GLN A 256 10.09 6.91 -12.57
CA GLN A 256 10.42 5.88 -13.56
C GLN A 256 9.26 4.90 -13.78
N SER A 257 8.41 4.72 -12.77
CA SER A 257 7.27 3.81 -12.81
C SER A 257 6.01 4.53 -12.37
N LEU A 258 4.97 4.48 -13.20
CA LEU A 258 3.66 5.04 -12.92
C LEU A 258 2.58 3.94 -13.01
N VAL A 259 1.82 3.76 -11.95
CA VAL A 259 0.63 2.92 -11.94
C VAL A 259 -0.58 3.83 -11.81
N LEU A 260 -1.49 3.79 -12.78
CA LEU A 260 -2.75 4.52 -12.75
C LEU A 260 -3.90 3.52 -12.71
N ARG A 261 -4.75 3.64 -11.70
CA ARG A 261 -5.94 2.83 -11.52
C ARG A 261 -7.15 3.71 -11.35
N VAL A 262 -8.28 3.29 -11.92
CA VAL A 262 -9.51 4.07 -11.87
C VAL A 262 -10.65 3.23 -11.34
N ALA A 263 -11.41 3.81 -10.40
CA ALA A 263 -12.57 3.18 -9.84
C ALA A 263 -13.71 3.09 -10.87
N HIS A 264 -14.22 1.87 -11.01
CA HIS A 264 -15.09 1.30 -12.04
C HIS A 264 -16.45 1.95 -12.34
N TRP A 265 -16.80 3.10 -11.76
CA TRP A 265 -18.20 3.57 -11.76
C TRP A 265 -18.48 4.83 -12.57
N GLN A 266 -17.47 5.63 -12.95
CA GLN A 266 -17.80 6.95 -13.56
C GLN A 266 -16.94 7.40 -14.76
N GLY A 267 -16.11 6.55 -15.37
CA GLY A 267 -15.23 6.98 -16.48
C GLY A 267 -14.08 7.87 -15.99
N ILE A 268 -13.15 8.29 -16.86
CA ILE A 268 -12.08 9.24 -16.50
C ILE A 268 -12.27 10.54 -17.27
N HIS A 269 -12.14 11.68 -16.59
CA HIS A 269 -12.11 12.95 -17.28
C HIS A 269 -10.67 13.21 -17.77
N LYS A 270 -10.50 13.53 -19.05
CA LYS A 270 -9.17 13.73 -19.65
C LYS A 270 -8.34 14.78 -18.91
N SER A 271 -8.98 15.76 -18.27
CA SER A 271 -8.29 16.78 -17.46
C SER A 271 -7.58 16.22 -16.23
N GLU A 272 -7.97 15.05 -15.72
CA GLU A 272 -7.32 14.41 -14.55
C GLU A 272 -6.00 13.72 -14.92
N LEU A 273 -5.74 13.59 -16.22
CA LEU A 273 -4.57 12.93 -16.78
C LEU A 273 -3.65 13.92 -17.50
N THR A 274 -3.89 15.23 -17.35
CA THR A 274 -3.06 16.25 -17.98
C THR A 274 -1.68 16.32 -17.33
N GLY A 275 -0.66 16.55 -18.15
CA GLY A 275 0.70 16.83 -17.68
C GLY A 275 1.62 15.64 -17.50
N LEU A 276 1.21 14.44 -17.94
CA LEU A 276 2.09 13.27 -17.97
C LEU A 276 3.36 13.47 -18.82
N SER A 277 3.35 14.43 -19.75
CA SER A 277 4.52 14.89 -20.49
C SER A 277 5.62 15.48 -19.61
N ALA A 278 5.31 15.84 -18.36
CA ALA A 278 6.26 16.36 -17.37
C ALA A 278 7.10 15.27 -16.68
N LEU A 279 6.93 13.99 -17.06
CA LEU A 279 7.67 12.84 -16.50
C LEU A 279 8.74 12.35 -17.51
N PRO A 280 9.90 13.03 -17.63
CA PRO A 280 10.86 12.77 -18.71
C PRO A 280 11.55 11.41 -18.61
N HIS A 281 11.65 10.84 -17.41
CA HIS A 281 12.37 9.59 -17.14
C HIS A 281 11.46 8.36 -17.00
N LEU A 282 10.18 8.49 -17.36
CA LEU A 282 9.23 7.39 -17.27
C LEU A 282 9.68 6.21 -18.13
N ALA A 283 9.84 5.04 -17.50
CA ALA A 283 10.27 3.80 -18.14
C ALA A 283 9.18 2.73 -18.12
N HIS A 284 8.30 2.77 -17.12
CA HIS A 284 7.26 1.78 -16.89
C HIS A 284 5.92 2.45 -16.65
N ILE A 285 4.88 1.98 -17.32
CA ILE A 285 3.50 2.40 -17.04
C ILE A 285 2.59 1.18 -16.92
N ASP A 286 1.75 1.18 -15.88
CA ASP A 286 0.71 0.17 -15.66
C ASP A 286 -0.65 0.87 -15.52
N LEU A 287 -1.56 0.58 -16.43
CA LEU A 287 -2.84 1.27 -16.56
C LEU A 287 -3.98 0.31 -16.33
N HIS A 288 -4.85 0.62 -15.37
CA HIS A 288 -6.00 -0.20 -15.03
C HIS A 288 -7.28 0.57 -15.35
N PHE A 289 -8.04 0.08 -16.34
CA PHE A 289 -9.26 0.71 -16.84
C PHE A 289 -10.39 -0.30 -16.99
N THR A 290 -11.62 0.16 -16.81
CA THR A 290 -12.85 -0.55 -17.17
C THR A 290 -13.32 -0.21 -18.58
N ASP A 291 -14.44 -0.80 -19.00
CA ASP A 291 -15.04 -0.51 -20.31
C ASP A 291 -15.40 0.98 -20.50
N PHE A 292 -15.69 1.71 -19.42
CA PHE A 292 -16.10 3.12 -19.48
C PHE A 292 -14.93 4.09 -19.70
N ASP A 293 -13.72 3.70 -19.34
CA ASP A 293 -12.54 4.56 -19.24
C ASP A 293 -11.35 4.05 -20.05
N ILE A 294 -11.46 2.92 -20.73
CA ILE A 294 -10.41 2.40 -21.62
C ILE A 294 -10.02 3.38 -22.74
N SER A 295 -10.91 4.29 -23.13
CA SER A 295 -10.57 5.40 -24.04
C SER A 295 -9.52 6.35 -23.45
N GLY A 296 -9.44 6.43 -22.11
CA GLY A 296 -8.39 7.13 -21.36
C GLY A 296 -7.01 6.55 -21.60
N ALA A 297 -6.88 5.25 -21.92
CA ALA A 297 -5.58 4.64 -22.27
C ALA A 297 -4.94 5.34 -23.46
N ALA A 298 -5.70 5.62 -24.51
CA ALA A 298 -5.18 6.33 -25.68
C ALA A 298 -4.72 7.74 -25.30
N TYR A 299 -5.48 8.44 -24.46
CA TYR A 299 -5.12 9.78 -23.98
C TYR A 299 -3.82 9.78 -23.16
N VAL A 300 -3.72 8.90 -22.16
CA VAL A 300 -2.52 8.73 -21.33
C VAL A 300 -1.31 8.44 -22.21
N LEU A 301 -1.40 7.40 -23.05
CA LEU A 301 -0.28 6.95 -23.87
C LEU A 301 0.15 8.01 -24.88
N SER A 302 -0.79 8.75 -25.48
CA SER A 302 -0.48 9.84 -26.41
C SER A 302 0.17 11.06 -25.74
N SER A 303 -0.02 11.23 -24.41
CA SER A 303 0.52 12.36 -23.66
C SER A 303 1.95 12.10 -23.15
N ILE A 304 2.46 10.87 -23.25
CA ILE A 304 3.80 10.50 -22.79
C ILE A 304 4.83 10.98 -23.82
N THR A 305 5.78 11.78 -23.35
CA THR A 305 6.90 12.28 -24.14
C THR A 305 8.23 11.63 -23.79
N SER A 306 8.26 10.77 -22.76
CA SER A 306 9.50 10.11 -22.33
C SER A 306 10.03 9.17 -23.40
N THR A 307 11.32 9.30 -23.71
CA THR A 307 12.06 8.42 -24.61
C THR A 307 12.64 7.18 -23.91
N SER A 308 12.51 7.12 -22.57
CA SER A 308 13.03 6.04 -21.73
C SER A 308 12.05 4.88 -21.57
N MET A 309 10.86 4.94 -22.18
CA MET A 309 9.82 3.92 -22.05
C MET A 309 10.31 2.54 -22.49
N ARG A 310 10.22 1.57 -21.56
CA ARG A 310 10.59 0.17 -21.74
C ARG A 310 9.39 -0.75 -21.71
N THR A 311 8.45 -0.53 -20.78
CA THR A 311 7.30 -1.42 -20.63
C THR A 311 5.99 -0.67 -20.50
N VAL A 312 4.98 -1.16 -21.19
CA VAL A 312 3.58 -0.73 -21.02
C VAL A 312 2.76 -1.93 -20.59
N ARG A 313 1.93 -1.75 -19.56
CA ARG A 313 0.92 -2.72 -19.16
C ARG A 313 -0.44 -2.04 -19.14
N VAL A 314 -1.42 -2.69 -19.78
CA VAL A 314 -2.81 -2.27 -19.74
C VAL A 314 -3.63 -3.44 -19.21
N VAL A 315 -4.32 -3.21 -18.11
CA VAL A 315 -5.27 -4.12 -17.49
C VAL A 315 -6.67 -3.58 -17.79
N HIS A 316 -7.37 -4.28 -18.68
CA HIS A 316 -8.74 -3.95 -19.07
C HIS A 316 -9.73 -4.86 -18.34
N TYR A 317 -10.58 -4.26 -17.51
CA TYR A 317 -11.65 -4.92 -16.78
C TYR A 317 -12.90 -4.96 -17.65
N CYS A 318 -13.05 -6.04 -18.41
CA CYS A 318 -14.15 -6.24 -19.34
C CYS A 318 -15.37 -6.79 -18.62
N GLN A 319 -16.29 -5.90 -18.27
CA GLN A 319 -17.58 -6.17 -17.65
C GLN A 319 -18.72 -6.16 -18.67
N MET A 320 -18.49 -5.63 -19.87
CA MET A 320 -19.43 -5.59 -20.98
C MET A 320 -19.06 -6.59 -22.09
N ASN A 321 -20.09 -7.15 -22.73
CA ASN A 321 -19.93 -8.05 -23.88
C ASN A 321 -19.85 -7.23 -25.19
N HIS A 322 -18.70 -6.59 -25.41
CA HIS A 322 -18.38 -5.87 -26.65
C HIS A 322 -17.20 -6.53 -27.39
N ASP A 323 -17.07 -6.24 -28.69
CA ASP A 323 -15.88 -6.62 -29.46
C ASP A 323 -14.68 -5.73 -29.05
N MET A 324 -13.95 -6.16 -28.02
CA MET A 324 -12.80 -5.43 -27.47
C MET A 324 -11.69 -5.19 -28.52
N PRO A 325 -11.30 -6.17 -29.35
CA PRO A 325 -10.44 -5.94 -30.51
C PRO A 325 -10.85 -4.72 -31.36
N GLN A 326 -12.13 -4.60 -31.74
CA GLN A 326 -12.61 -3.49 -32.55
C GLN A 326 -12.46 -2.14 -31.82
N LEU A 327 -12.76 -2.09 -30.52
CA LEU A 327 -12.57 -0.91 -29.69
C LEU A 327 -11.11 -0.42 -29.70
N TYR A 328 -10.15 -1.34 -29.57
CA TYR A 328 -8.73 -0.98 -29.58
C TYR A 328 -8.24 -0.44 -30.93
N ALA A 329 -8.78 -0.97 -32.02
CA ALA A 329 -8.52 -0.47 -33.36
C ALA A 329 -9.06 0.96 -33.54
N ILE A 330 -10.29 1.24 -33.05
CA ILE A 330 -10.89 2.58 -33.07
C ILE A 330 -10.06 3.59 -32.27
N LEU A 331 -9.51 3.16 -31.13
CA LEU A 331 -8.64 3.98 -30.28
C LEU A 331 -7.22 4.17 -30.84
N LYS A 332 -6.89 3.51 -31.97
CA LYS A 332 -5.59 3.60 -32.66
C LYS A 332 -4.38 3.33 -31.75
N LEU A 333 -4.55 2.43 -30.78
CA LEU A 333 -3.53 2.19 -29.76
C LEU A 333 -2.21 1.64 -30.32
N ASP A 334 -2.26 0.85 -31.40
CA ASP A 334 -1.06 0.37 -32.10
C ASP A 334 -0.27 1.52 -32.75
N GLU A 335 -0.95 2.53 -33.30
CA GLU A 335 -0.29 3.71 -33.88
C GLU A 335 0.38 4.55 -32.80
N ILE A 336 -0.28 4.71 -31.65
CA ILE A 336 0.26 5.45 -30.50
C ILE A 336 1.51 4.75 -29.96
N LEU A 337 1.44 3.43 -29.73
CA LEU A 337 2.54 2.63 -29.16
C LEU A 337 3.70 2.37 -30.15
N ASP A 338 3.51 2.69 -31.43
CA ASP A 338 4.57 2.73 -32.44
C ASP A 338 5.21 4.14 -32.57
N GLY A 339 4.69 5.12 -31.84
CA GLY A 339 5.19 6.49 -31.82
C GLY A 339 6.61 6.65 -31.27
N PRO A 340 7.21 7.85 -31.40
CA PRO A 340 8.60 8.12 -31.07
C PRO A 340 8.96 7.85 -29.61
N ALA A 341 8.06 8.15 -28.67
CA ALA A 341 8.24 7.89 -27.24
C ALA A 341 8.42 6.38 -26.93
N PHE A 342 7.88 5.52 -27.79
CA PHE A 342 7.76 4.08 -27.55
C PHE A 342 8.70 3.22 -28.42
N LYS A 343 9.65 3.85 -29.12
CA LYS A 343 10.66 3.15 -29.92
C LYS A 343 11.49 2.18 -29.09
N SER A 344 11.77 2.53 -27.83
CA SER A 344 12.57 1.74 -26.88
C SER A 344 11.79 0.64 -26.16
N LEU A 345 10.48 0.46 -26.45
CA LEU A 345 9.66 -0.56 -25.80
C LEU A 345 10.19 -1.97 -26.05
N THR A 346 10.36 -2.71 -24.97
CA THR A 346 10.74 -4.12 -24.96
C THR A 346 9.56 -5.04 -24.69
N MET A 347 8.50 -4.53 -24.03
CA MET A 347 7.32 -5.34 -23.71
C MET A 347 6.06 -4.49 -23.56
N VAL A 348 4.97 -4.95 -24.18
CA VAL A 348 3.61 -4.45 -24.02
C VAL A 348 2.74 -5.60 -23.53
N THR A 349 2.26 -5.52 -22.29
CA THR A 349 1.36 -6.52 -21.73
C THR A 349 -0.07 -6.03 -21.78
N TRP A 350 -0.95 -6.78 -22.44
CA TRP A 350 -2.38 -6.51 -22.47
C TRP A 350 -3.11 -7.60 -21.68
N CYS A 351 -3.68 -7.22 -20.54
CA CYS A 351 -4.38 -8.13 -19.64
C CYS A 351 -5.89 -7.90 -19.71
N PHE A 352 -6.65 -8.94 -20.04
CA PHE A 352 -8.09 -8.95 -19.85
C PHE A 352 -8.44 -9.50 -18.46
N VAL A 353 -9.27 -8.78 -17.72
CA VAL A 353 -9.88 -9.26 -16.49
C VAL A 353 -11.37 -9.37 -16.75
N SER A 354 -11.89 -10.61 -16.79
CA SER A 354 -13.28 -10.85 -17.20
C SER A 354 -13.81 -12.19 -16.70
N ASN A 355 -15.12 -12.26 -16.47
CA ASN A 355 -15.85 -13.50 -16.22
C ASN A 355 -16.43 -14.12 -17.51
N PHE A 356 -16.29 -13.49 -18.67
CA PHE A 356 -16.81 -14.00 -19.94
C PHE A 356 -15.84 -14.98 -20.60
N GLY A 357 -16.34 -16.10 -21.11
CA GLY A 357 -15.56 -17.05 -21.90
C GLY A 357 -15.02 -16.47 -23.22
N GLN A 358 -15.63 -15.39 -23.71
CA GLN A 358 -15.21 -14.65 -24.91
C GLN A 358 -13.85 -13.96 -24.75
N ALA A 359 -13.35 -13.79 -23.52
CA ALA A 359 -12.03 -13.20 -23.29
C ALA A 359 -10.90 -13.97 -24.00
N GLN A 360 -11.03 -15.29 -24.17
CA GLN A 360 -10.08 -16.07 -24.98
C GLN A 360 -10.12 -15.70 -26.46
N VAL A 361 -11.31 -15.42 -26.99
CA VAL A 361 -11.49 -14.98 -28.38
C VAL A 361 -10.90 -13.59 -28.57
N TRP A 362 -11.15 -12.66 -27.64
CA TRP A 362 -10.53 -11.33 -27.66
C TRP A 362 -9.00 -11.40 -27.59
N LEU A 363 -8.47 -12.29 -26.73
CA LEU A 363 -7.05 -12.54 -26.60
C LEU A 363 -6.42 -13.03 -27.92
N ALA A 364 -7.08 -13.96 -28.61
CA ALA A 364 -6.66 -14.42 -29.92
C ALA A 364 -6.78 -13.33 -31.01
N GLY A 365 -7.68 -12.36 -30.84
CA GLY A 365 -7.86 -11.22 -31.73
C GLY A 365 -6.84 -10.09 -31.56
N LEU A 366 -6.18 -9.97 -30.40
CA LEU A 366 -5.22 -8.90 -30.10
C LEU A 366 -4.16 -8.66 -31.19
N PRO A 367 -3.50 -9.69 -31.78
CA PRO A 367 -2.48 -9.46 -32.81
C PRO A 367 -2.99 -8.72 -34.05
N ARG A 368 -4.29 -8.84 -34.37
CA ARG A 368 -4.92 -8.13 -35.51
C ARG A 368 -5.08 -6.64 -35.23
N CYS A 369 -5.28 -6.27 -33.97
CA CYS A 369 -5.44 -4.88 -33.53
C CYS A 369 -4.10 -4.20 -33.25
N PHE A 370 -3.07 -5.00 -32.96
CA PHE A 370 -1.71 -4.54 -32.67
C PHE A 370 -0.68 -5.14 -33.64
N PRO A 371 -0.84 -4.95 -34.97
CA PRO A 371 0.04 -5.58 -35.96
C PRO A 371 1.49 -5.11 -35.84
N ARG A 372 1.74 -3.84 -35.48
CA ARG A 372 3.11 -3.31 -35.36
C ARG A 372 3.83 -3.87 -34.13
N LEU A 373 3.14 -3.93 -32.99
CA LEU A 373 3.68 -4.56 -31.77
C LEU A 373 3.92 -6.06 -31.96
N THR A 374 3.02 -6.74 -32.67
CA THR A 374 3.16 -8.16 -33.02
C THR A 374 4.38 -8.39 -33.91
N ARG A 375 4.59 -7.55 -34.94
CA ARG A 375 5.77 -7.62 -35.82
C ARG A 375 7.08 -7.44 -35.03
N ARG A 376 7.08 -6.55 -34.03
CA ARG A 376 8.20 -6.33 -33.10
C ARG A 376 8.38 -7.45 -32.07
N LYS A 377 7.43 -8.40 -31.97
CA LYS A 377 7.40 -9.49 -30.96
C LYS A 377 7.43 -9.00 -29.51
N ILE A 378 6.82 -7.85 -29.24
CA ILE A 378 6.77 -7.25 -27.90
C ILE A 378 5.39 -7.31 -27.25
N LEU A 379 4.36 -7.77 -27.96
CA LEU A 379 3.00 -7.91 -27.44
C LEU A 379 2.84 -9.23 -26.67
N VAL A 380 2.38 -9.11 -25.42
CA VAL A 380 2.03 -10.24 -24.55
C VAL A 380 0.58 -10.10 -24.12
N GLY A 381 -0.28 -11.00 -24.58
CA GLY A 381 -1.67 -11.09 -24.12
C GLY A 381 -1.77 -11.96 -22.87
N ARG A 382 -2.58 -11.54 -21.89
CA ARG A 382 -2.96 -12.36 -20.73
C ARG A 382 -4.45 -12.26 -20.44
N TRP A 383 -5.02 -13.30 -19.86
CA TRP A 383 -6.39 -13.29 -19.34
C TRP A 383 -6.40 -13.80 -17.90
N ARG A 384 -7.09 -13.09 -17.02
CA ARG A 384 -7.40 -13.51 -15.65
C ARG A 384 -8.92 -13.64 -15.53
N PHE A 385 -9.36 -14.83 -15.17
CA PHE A 385 -10.77 -15.06 -14.84
C PHE A 385 -11.09 -14.46 -13.47
N GLU A 386 -12.19 -13.73 -13.37
CA GLU A 386 -12.63 -13.11 -12.13
C GLU A 386 -14.09 -13.42 -11.83
N ARG A 387 -14.36 -14.08 -10.70
CA ARG A 387 -15.72 -14.49 -10.32
C ARG A 387 -16.59 -13.37 -9.74
N SER A 388 -15.99 -12.28 -9.25
CA SER A 388 -16.72 -11.18 -8.62
C SER A 388 -16.02 -9.85 -8.92
N PRO A 389 -16.71 -8.86 -9.53
CA PRO A 389 -16.19 -7.51 -9.71
C PRO A 389 -15.82 -6.84 -8.37
N ARG A 390 -16.40 -7.30 -7.25
CA ARG A 390 -16.20 -6.71 -5.91
C ARG A 390 -14.89 -7.12 -5.24
N ARG A 391 -14.23 -8.21 -5.67
CA ARG A 391 -13.01 -8.68 -5.02
C ARG A 391 -11.79 -7.77 -5.25
N TRP A 392 -11.79 -6.90 -6.25
CA TRP A 392 -10.73 -5.88 -6.40
C TRP A 392 -10.76 -4.81 -5.34
N LEU A 393 -11.94 -4.51 -4.77
CA LEU A 393 -12.02 -3.65 -3.59
C LEU A 393 -11.47 -4.36 -2.36
N GLU A 394 -11.63 -5.68 -2.26
CA GLU A 394 -11.23 -6.48 -1.08
C GLU A 394 -9.75 -6.90 -1.08
N GLU A 395 -9.14 -7.16 -2.25
CA GLU A 395 -7.68 -7.32 -2.38
C GLU A 395 -6.94 -5.98 -2.14
N CYS A 396 -7.68 -4.86 -2.02
CA CYS A 396 -7.19 -3.53 -1.65
C CYS A 396 -7.66 -3.03 -0.26
N THR A 397 -8.50 -3.76 0.49
CA THR A 397 -8.91 -3.37 1.87
C THR A 397 -7.94 -3.83 2.95
#